data_AF-A0A2S7K892-F1
#
_entry.id   AF-A0A2S7K892-F1
#
_cell.length_a   1.000
_cell.length_b   1.000
_cell.length_c   1.000
_cell.angle_alpha   90.00
_cell.angle_beta   90.00
_cell.angle_gamma   90.00
#
_symmetry.space_group_name_H-M   'P 1'
#
loop_
_entity.id
_entity.type
_entity.pdbx_description
1 polymer ?
#
loop_
_entity_poly.entity_id
_entity_poly.type
_entity_poly.pdbx_seq_one_letter_code
_entity_poly.pdbx_strand_id
1 'polypeptide(L)'
;MDDALLLAAAVLCVVTASVHSYFGEKRLIAPVINSDHGVMVRPLAKQVMRFAWHWTSALWILVAAYLALSAQGEIFHRPLLFGIGFFHLAAGLLDGLLTRGKHIGWPLITLMGVLVLAACL
;
A
#
# COMPACT_ATOMS: atom_id res chain seq x y z
N MET A 1 -0.32 -18.25 14.99
CA MET A 1 0.00 -17.38 13.85
C MET A 1 -0.32 -18.16 12.60
N ASP A 2 -1.10 -17.56 11.70
CA ASP A 2 -1.52 -18.23 10.45
C ASP A 2 -0.65 -17.78 9.28
N ASP A 3 0.23 -18.67 8.83
CA ASP A 3 1.21 -18.38 7.77
C ASP A 3 0.54 -18.15 6.41
N ALA A 4 -0.58 -18.82 6.15
CA ALA A 4 -1.31 -18.67 4.90
C ALA A 4 -1.95 -17.28 4.79
N LEU A 5 -2.48 -16.74 5.90
CA LEU A 5 -3.00 -15.39 5.96
C LEU A 5 -1.91 -14.33 5.78
N LEU A 6 -0.72 -14.53 6.36
CA LEU A 6 0.42 -13.64 6.16
C LEU A 6 0.92 -13.64 4.72
N LEU A 7 1.01 -14.81 4.08
CA LEU A 7 1.37 -14.93 2.67
C LEU A 7 0.32 -14.29 1.76
N ALA A 8 -0.97 -14.49 2.04
CA ALA A 8 -2.05 -13.84 1.31
C ALA A 8 -1.95 -12.30 1.43
N ALA A 9 -1.68 -11.77 2.62
CA ALA A 9 -1.44 -10.35 2.84
C ALA A 9 -0.21 -9.84 2.09
N ALA A 10 0.89 -10.61 2.08
CA ALA A 10 2.10 -10.28 1.33
C ALA A 10 1.84 -10.17 -0.18
N VAL A 11 1.10 -11.13 -0.75
CA VAL A 11 0.69 -11.12 -2.16
C VAL A 11 -0.18 -9.89 -2.46
N LEU A 12 -1.13 -9.56 -1.58
CA LEU A 12 -1.94 -8.35 -1.72
C LEU A 12 -1.07 -7.08 -1.70
N CYS A 13 -0.05 -6.99 -0.84
CA CYS A 13 0.88 -5.86 -0.85
C CYS A 13 1.60 -5.73 -2.21
N VAL A 14 2.08 -6.84 -2.78
CA VAL A 14 2.75 -6.84 -4.10
C VAL A 14 1.80 -6.42 -5.21
N VAL A 15 0.59 -6.97 -5.23
CA VAL A 15 -0.44 -6.62 -6.23
C VAL A 15 -0.82 -5.14 -6.10
N THR A 16 -1.09 -4.67 -4.89
CA THR A 16 -1.48 -3.27 -4.65
C THR A 16 -0.34 -2.32 -5.01
N ALA A 17 0.92 -2.66 -4.69
CA ALA A 17 2.10 -1.88 -5.07
C ALA A 17 2.25 -1.78 -6.60
N SER A 18 2.05 -2.90 -7.29
CA SER A 18 2.12 -2.95 -8.76
C SER A 18 1.02 -2.11 -9.40
N VAL A 19 -0.22 -2.24 -8.92
CA VAL A 19 -1.36 -1.50 -9.43
C VAL A 19 -1.23 0.00 -9.15
N HIS A 20 -0.88 0.37 -7.93
CA HIS A 20 -0.62 1.75 -7.53
C HIS A 20 0.47 2.37 -8.39
N SER A 21 1.65 1.76 -8.45
CA SER A 21 2.79 2.28 -9.20
C SER A 21 2.47 2.43 -10.68
N TYR A 22 2.04 1.36 -11.36
CA TYR A 22 1.90 1.35 -12.82
C TYR A 22 0.60 2.03 -13.29
N PHE A 23 -0.56 1.57 -12.82
CA PHE A 23 -1.83 2.11 -13.32
C PHE A 23 -2.12 3.51 -12.79
N GLY A 24 -1.72 3.81 -11.55
CA GLY A 24 -1.85 5.16 -11.01
C GLY A 24 -0.91 6.17 -11.66
N GLU A 25 0.32 5.76 -12.00
CA GLU A 25 1.20 6.62 -12.81
C GLU A 25 0.54 6.95 -14.15
N LYS A 26 0.08 5.91 -14.87
CA LYS A 26 -0.51 6.07 -16.20
C LYS A 26 -1.81 6.88 -16.20
N ARG A 27 -2.68 6.69 -15.21
CA ARG A 27 -4.04 7.24 -15.22
C ARG A 27 -4.23 8.50 -14.38
N LEU A 28 -3.34 8.78 -13.43
CA LEU A 28 -3.47 9.92 -12.51
C LEU A 28 -2.24 10.81 -12.51
N ILE A 29 -1.07 10.27 -12.15
CA ILE A 29 0.12 11.10 -11.89
C ILE A 29 0.70 11.70 -13.17
N ALA A 30 0.89 10.91 -14.22
CA ALA A 30 1.40 11.44 -15.49
C ALA A 30 0.47 12.53 -16.07
N PRO A 31 -0.86 12.37 -16.12
CA PRO A 31 -1.76 13.46 -16.48
C PRO A 31 -1.62 14.72 -15.61
N VAL A 32 -1.55 14.58 -14.28
CA VAL A 32 -1.41 15.72 -13.35
C VAL A 32 -0.10 16.47 -13.60
N ILE A 33 1.01 15.75 -13.74
CA ILE A 33 2.34 16.31 -13.92
C ILE A 33 2.50 16.96 -15.31
N ASN A 34 1.88 16.38 -16.34
CA ASN A 34 1.91 16.90 -17.70
C ASN A 34 0.89 18.01 -17.94
N SER A 35 0.04 18.31 -16.96
CA SER A 35 -0.94 19.40 -17.07
C SER A 35 -0.31 20.79 -17.04
N ASP A 36 0.93 20.90 -16.54
CA ASP A 36 1.66 22.17 -16.35
C ASP A 36 0.85 23.25 -15.60
N HIS A 37 -0.12 22.84 -14.77
CA HIS A 37 -0.88 23.76 -13.93
C HIS A 37 -0.20 24.01 -12.58
N GLY A 38 -0.16 25.28 -12.16
CA GLY A 38 0.33 25.68 -10.84
C GLY A 38 1.80 25.30 -10.62
N VAL A 39 2.09 24.60 -9.52
CA VAL A 39 3.46 24.17 -9.18
C VAL A 39 4.04 23.15 -10.17
N MET A 40 3.20 22.49 -10.97
CA MET A 40 3.66 21.47 -11.93
C MET A 40 4.44 22.05 -13.10
N VAL A 41 4.47 23.37 -13.33
CA VAL A 41 5.37 24.00 -14.32
C VAL A 41 6.87 23.78 -13.98
N ARG A 42 7.19 23.44 -12.73
CA ARG A 42 8.58 23.29 -12.25
C ARG A 42 9.06 21.85 -12.42
N PRO A 43 10.17 21.59 -13.14
CA PRO A 43 10.71 20.25 -13.33
C PRO A 43 10.97 19.49 -12.03
N LEU A 44 11.46 20.19 -10.99
CA LEU A 44 11.68 19.59 -9.67
C LEU A 44 10.38 19.09 -9.02
N ALA A 45 9.28 19.85 -9.11
CA ALA A 45 8.00 19.45 -8.54
C ALA A 45 7.46 18.19 -9.24
N LYS A 46 7.62 18.11 -10.57
CA LYS A 46 7.30 16.91 -11.35
C LYS A 46 8.07 15.69 -10.85
N GLN A 47 9.38 15.83 -10.64
CA GLN A 47 10.22 14.73 -10.16
C GLN A 47 9.89 14.29 -8.74
N VAL A 48 9.71 15.24 -7.81
CA VAL A 48 9.35 14.92 -6.42
C VAL A 48 8.00 14.21 -6.35
N MET A 49 7.02 14.63 -7.17
CA MET A 49 5.71 13.97 -7.20
C MET A 49 5.78 12.53 -7.72
N ARG A 50 6.53 12.25 -8.80
CA ARG A 50 6.74 10.88 -9.28
C ARG A 50 7.52 10.04 -8.28
N PHE A 51 8.55 10.62 -7.67
CA PHE A 51 9.36 9.93 -6.66
C PHE A 51 8.49 9.52 -5.47
N ALA A 52 7.73 10.45 -4.89
CA ALA A 52 6.83 10.16 -3.78
C ALA A 52 5.81 9.08 -4.14
N TRP A 53 5.25 9.14 -5.36
CA TRP A 53 4.31 8.14 -5.86
C TRP A 53 4.91 6.72 -5.88
N HIS A 54 6.07 6.53 -6.52
CA HIS A 54 6.70 5.22 -6.61
C HIS A 54 7.33 4.76 -5.29
N TRP A 55 7.75 5.69 -4.44
CA TRP A 55 8.31 5.40 -3.12
C TRP A 55 7.30 4.70 -2.22
N THR A 56 6.03 5.13 -2.23
CA THR A 56 4.97 4.43 -1.49
C THR A 56 4.83 2.98 -1.93
N SER A 57 4.94 2.69 -3.24
CA SER A 57 4.91 1.31 -3.73
C SER A 57 6.13 0.50 -3.29
N ALA A 58 7.33 1.11 -3.27
CA ALA A 58 8.53 0.45 -2.75
C ALA A 58 8.39 0.08 -1.26
N LEU A 59 7.79 0.96 -0.45
CA LEU A 59 7.52 0.67 0.96
C LEU A 59 6.50 -0.47 1.14
N TRP A 60 5.52 -0.60 0.26
CA TRP A 60 4.62 -1.77 0.28
C TRP A 60 5.32 -3.08 -0.10
N ILE A 61 6.28 -3.06 -1.03
CA ILE A 61 7.11 -4.24 -1.31
C ILE A 61 7.95 -4.62 -0.09
N LEU A 62 8.48 -3.64 0.65
CA LEU A 62 9.19 -3.89 1.91
C LEU A 62 8.27 -4.56 2.95
N VAL A 63 7.03 -4.07 3.09
CA VAL A 63 6.02 -4.72 3.97
C VAL A 63 5.72 -6.13 3.50
N ALA A 64 5.55 -6.37 2.19
CA ALA A 64 5.33 -7.70 1.65
C ALA A 64 6.46 -8.67 1.99
N ALA A 65 7.72 -8.23 1.84
CA ALA A 65 8.89 -9.02 2.20
C ALA A 65 8.88 -9.36 3.70
N TYR A 66 8.58 -8.38 4.56
CA TYR A 66 8.47 -8.62 6.01
C TYR A 66 7.40 -9.68 6.33
N LEU A 67 6.21 -9.56 5.76
CA LEU A 67 5.12 -10.52 5.97
C LEU A 67 5.48 -11.93 5.47
N ALA A 68 6.13 -12.04 4.31
CA ALA A 68 6.54 -13.33 3.75
C ALA A 68 7.65 -14.00 4.57
N LEU A 69 8.63 -13.25 5.07
CA LEU A 69 9.67 -13.78 5.96
C LEU A 69 9.10 -14.15 7.33
N SER A 70 8.10 -13.41 7.83
CA SER A 70 7.37 -13.78 9.05
C SER A 70 6.57 -15.07 8.90
N ALA A 71 5.92 -15.29 7.76
CA ALA A 71 5.21 -16.54 7.47
C ALA A 71 6.15 -17.76 7.37
N GLN A 72 7.43 -17.55 7.07
CA GLN A 72 8.45 -18.60 7.05
C GLN A 72 9.12 -18.82 8.42
N GLY A 73 8.76 -18.01 9.42
CA GLY A 73 9.37 -18.06 10.76
C GLY A 73 10.78 -17.47 10.83
N GLU A 74 11.29 -16.82 9.77
CA GLU A 74 12.65 -16.26 9.73
C GLU A 74 12.77 -14.99 10.59
N ILE A 75 11.74 -14.13 10.54
CA ILE A 75 11.68 -12.90 11.33
C ILE A 75 10.31 -12.76 11.99
N PHE A 76 10.27 -12.48 13.29
CA PHE A 76 9.00 -12.32 14.00
C PHE A 76 9.07 -11.18 15.00
N HIS A 77 8.15 -10.22 14.87
CA HIS A 77 7.97 -9.16 15.85
C HIS A 77 6.48 -8.81 15.96
N ARG A 78 5.78 -9.44 16.91
CA ARG A 78 4.32 -9.32 17.08
C ARG A 78 3.81 -7.87 17.10
N PRO A 79 4.43 -6.92 17.84
CA PRO A 79 3.97 -5.52 17.80
C PRO A 79 4.05 -4.87 16.42
N LEU A 80 5.02 -5.27 15.59
CA LEU A 80 5.17 -4.74 14.24
C LEU A 80 4.11 -5.31 13.31
N LEU A 81 3.81 -6.61 13.39
CA LEU A 81 2.69 -7.22 12.67
C LEU A 81 1.35 -6.57 13.04
N PHE A 82 1.09 -6.37 14.34
CA PHE A 82 -0.09 -5.63 14.80
C PHE A 82 -0.12 -4.19 14.26
N GLY A 83 1.00 -3.48 14.27
CA GLY A 83 1.10 -2.15 13.69
C GLY A 83 0.75 -2.15 12.20
N ILE A 84 1.37 -3.03 11.41
CA ILE A 84 1.09 -3.18 9.98
C ILE A 84 -0.40 -3.45 9.76
N GLY A 85 -0.97 -4.42 10.47
CA GLY A 85 -2.38 -4.79 10.35
C GLY A 85 -3.32 -3.66 10.73
N PHE A 86 -3.10 -3.03 11.88
CA PHE A 86 -3.91 -1.91 12.37
C PHE A 86 -3.88 -0.71 11.42
N PHE A 87 -2.69 -0.27 11.00
CA PHE A 87 -2.56 0.90 10.14
C PHE A 87 -3.16 0.66 8.75
N HIS A 88 -3.03 -0.54 8.17
CA HIS A 88 -3.71 -0.87 6.92
C HIS A 88 -5.23 -0.94 7.08
N LEU A 89 -5.72 -1.56 8.15
CA LEU A 89 -7.16 -1.62 8.42
C LEU A 89 -7.76 -0.21 8.58
N ALA A 90 -7.14 0.62 9.42
CA ALA A 90 -7.57 1.99 9.64
C ALA A 90 -7.48 2.82 8.36
N ALA A 91 -6.37 2.75 7.63
CA ALA A 91 -6.18 3.49 6.38
C ALA A 91 -7.22 3.09 5.33
N GLY A 92 -7.47 1.80 5.13
CA GLY A 92 -8.46 1.32 4.16
C GLY A 92 -9.90 1.73 4.53
N LEU A 93 -10.26 1.65 5.82
CA LEU A 93 -11.59 2.11 6.28
C LEU A 93 -11.74 3.63 6.14
N LEU A 94 -10.72 4.41 6.50
CA LEU A 94 -10.73 5.86 6.34
C LEU A 94 -10.80 6.26 4.86
N ASP A 95 -10.00 5.62 4.01
CA ASP A 95 -10.04 5.83 2.56
C ASP A 95 -11.42 5.49 1.98
N GLY A 96 -12.02 4.36 2.37
CA GLY A 96 -13.38 4.00 1.99
C GLY A 96 -14.41 5.03 2.45
N LEU A 97 -14.31 5.51 3.69
CA LEU A 97 -15.25 6.51 4.22
C LEU A 97 -15.10 7.87 3.52
N LEU A 98 -13.87 8.38 3.43
CA LEU A 98 -13.56 9.70 2.87
C LEU A 98 -13.85 9.76 1.37
N THR A 99 -13.64 8.67 0.65
CA THR A 99 -13.93 8.58 -0.79
C THR A 99 -15.34 8.09 -1.08
N ARG A 100 -16.17 7.87 -0.04
CA ARG A 100 -17.53 7.33 -0.13
C ARG A 100 -17.60 6.02 -0.93
N GLY A 101 -16.61 5.16 -0.72
CA GLY A 101 -16.45 3.86 -1.36
C GLY A 101 -16.02 3.90 -2.82
N LYS A 102 -15.70 5.08 -3.37
CA LYS A 102 -15.37 5.24 -4.80
C LYS A 102 -13.92 4.92 -5.13
N HIS A 103 -13.02 4.98 -4.16
CA HIS A 103 -11.62 4.67 -4.42
C HIS A 103 -11.39 3.16 -4.47
N ILE A 104 -11.09 2.64 -5.65
CA ILE A 104 -10.97 1.19 -5.88
C ILE A 104 -9.93 0.48 -4.98
N GLY A 105 -8.97 1.22 -4.41
CA GLY A 105 -7.95 0.67 -3.53
C GLY A 105 -8.43 0.35 -2.12
N TRP A 106 -9.48 1.02 -1.62
CA TRP A 106 -9.90 0.91 -0.21
C TRP A 106 -10.15 -0.53 0.26
N PRO A 107 -10.82 -1.42 -0.52
CA PRO A 107 -11.11 -2.77 -0.06
C PRO A 107 -9.85 -3.62 0.08
N LEU A 108 -8.88 -3.46 -0.83
CA LEU A 108 -7.62 -4.20 -0.79
C LEU A 108 -6.79 -3.78 0.43
N ILE A 109 -6.73 -2.48 0.73
CA ILE A 109 -6.02 -1.95 1.89
C ILE A 109 -6.67 -2.43 3.19
N THR A 110 -7.99 -2.38 3.29
CA THR A 110 -8.74 -2.93 4.44
C THR A 110 -8.50 -4.43 4.60
N LEU A 111 -8.59 -5.21 3.51
CA LEU A 111 -8.41 -6.65 3.54
C LEU A 111 -6.99 -7.04 4.00
N MET A 112 -5.95 -6.34 3.53
CA MET A 112 -4.59 -6.55 4.03
C MET A 112 -4.51 -6.41 5.56
N GLY A 113 -5.12 -5.35 6.10
CA GLY A 113 -5.16 -5.14 7.55
C GLY A 113 -5.87 -6.26 8.30
N VAL A 114 -7.04 -6.70 7.79
CA VAL A 114 -7.80 -7.82 8.37
C VAL A 114 -6.98 -9.11 8.37
N LEU A 115 -6.35 -9.46 7.24
CA LEU A 115 -5.57 -10.68 7.13
C LEU A 115 -4.39 -10.71 8.11
N VAL A 116 -3.64 -9.60 8.20
CA VAL A 116 -2.49 -9.51 9.12
C VAL A 116 -2.92 -9.59 10.58
N LEU A 117 -4.02 -8.92 10.96
CA LEU A 117 -4.54 -8.97 12.33
C LEU A 117 -5.09 -10.35 12.67
N ALA A 118 -5.85 -10.95 11.76
CA ALA A 118 -6.39 -12.30 11.93
C ALA A 118 -5.27 -13.34 12.06
N ALA A 119 -4.17 -13.18 11.32
CA ALA A 119 -3.00 -14.04 11.46
C ALA A 119 -2.33 -13.96 12.83
N CYS A 120 -2.55 -12.89 13.60
CA CYS A 120 -1.94 -12.66 14.92
C CYS A 120 -2.81 -13.10 16.12
N LEU A 121 -4.05 -13.51 15.86
CA LEU A 121 -4.97 -14.12 16.82
C LEU A 121 -4.62 -15.60 17.02
#